data_AF-A0A380PZR9-F1
#
_entry.id   AF-A0A380PZR9-F1
#
_cell.length_a   1.000
_cell.length_b   1.000
_cell.length_c   1.000
_cell.angle_alpha   90.00
_cell.angle_beta   90.00
_cell.angle_gamma   90.00
#
_symmetry.space_group_name_H-M   'P 1'
#
loop_
_entity.id
_entity.type
_entity.pdbx_description
1 polymer ?
#
loop_
_entity_poly.entity_id
_entity_poly.type
_entity_poly.pdbx_seq_one_letter_code
_entity_poly.pdbx_strand_id
1 'polypeptide(L)'
;MKLLPVIVAALIATASFTTMAAQEVSPEQAIKLQSMGVISLSNVSGSPMDVESALKAKAIAGGASHYRIIGISNPGDSSNYSASAEIYH
;
A
#
# COMPACT_ATOMS: atom_id res chain seq x y z
N MET A 1 -51.41 -20.43 -18.63
CA MET A 1 -49.99 -20.83 -18.71
C MET A 1 -49.17 -19.85 -17.90
N LYS A 2 -48.25 -20.38 -17.07
CA LYS A 2 -47.38 -19.67 -16.13
C LYS A 2 -46.47 -18.69 -16.86
N LEU A 3 -46.28 -17.47 -16.36
CA LEU A 3 -45.03 -16.72 -16.53
C LEU A 3 -44.74 -15.92 -15.25
N LEU A 4 -43.53 -16.15 -14.76
CA LEU A 4 -43.02 -15.86 -13.42
C LEU A 4 -42.76 -14.36 -13.18
N PRO A 5 -42.78 -13.88 -11.91
CA PRO A 5 -42.40 -12.52 -11.59
C PRO A 5 -40.88 -12.39 -11.73
N VAL A 6 -40.44 -11.48 -12.60
CA VAL A 6 -39.03 -11.10 -12.74
C VAL A 6 -38.71 -10.14 -11.59
N ILE A 7 -38.19 -10.68 -10.48
CA ILE A 7 -37.55 -9.87 -9.44
C ILE A 7 -36.09 -9.68 -9.88
N VAL A 8 -35.81 -8.56 -10.55
CA VAL A 8 -34.43 -8.09 -10.76
C VAL A 8 -33.95 -7.48 -9.44
N ALA A 9 -33.27 -8.29 -8.63
CA ALA A 9 -32.52 -7.80 -7.49
C ALA A 9 -31.23 -7.13 -8.01
N ALA A 10 -31.32 -5.84 -8.36
CA ALA A 10 -30.15 -5.02 -8.63
C ALA A 10 -29.42 -4.76 -7.30
N LEU A 11 -28.50 -5.65 -6.93
CA LEU A 11 -27.54 -5.39 -5.86
C LEU A 11 -26.54 -4.35 -6.37
N ILE A 12 -26.89 -3.07 -6.25
CA ILE A 12 -25.95 -1.98 -6.44
C ILE A 12 -25.05 -1.98 -5.20
N ALA A 13 -23.98 -2.77 -5.24
CA ALA A 13 -22.91 -2.66 -4.27
C ALA A 13 -22.20 -1.31 -4.52
N THR A 14 -22.62 -0.27 -3.81
CA THR A 14 -21.86 0.97 -3.71
C THR A 14 -20.58 0.63 -2.96
N ALA A 15 -19.52 0.31 -3.69
CA ALA A 15 -18.19 0.20 -3.13
C ALA A 15 -17.87 1.56 -2.49
N SER A 16 -17.96 1.61 -1.16
CA SER A 16 -17.52 2.77 -0.41
C SER A 16 -16.02 2.81 -0.54
N PHE A 17 -15.51 3.75 -1.34
CA PHE A 17 -14.10 4.08 -1.37
C PHE A 17 -13.77 4.74 -0.03
N THR A 18 -13.48 3.93 0.99
CA THR A 18 -12.79 4.45 2.16
C THR A 18 -11.46 4.96 1.66
N THR A 19 -11.10 6.19 2.04
CA THR A 19 -9.80 6.78 1.73
C THR A 19 -8.71 5.92 2.37
N MET A 20 -8.23 4.91 1.64
CA MET A 20 -7.25 3.96 2.16
C MET A 20 -5.90 4.66 2.21
N ALA A 21 -5.50 5.08 3.40
CA ALA A 21 -4.09 5.30 3.67
C ALA A 21 -3.40 3.93 3.56
N ALA A 22 -2.27 3.86 2.85
CA ALA A 22 -1.53 2.61 2.75
C ALA A 22 -1.21 2.12 4.17
N GLN A 23 -1.62 0.90 4.48
CA GLN A 23 -1.42 0.29 5.79
C GLN A 23 -0.16 -0.56 5.78
N GLU A 24 0.66 -0.44 6.82
CA GLU A 24 1.78 -1.35 7.01
C GLU A 24 1.26 -2.76 7.33
N VAL A 25 1.78 -3.76 6.62
CA VAL A 25 1.36 -5.16 6.77
C VAL A 25 2.54 -6.08 7.09
N SER A 26 2.26 -7.09 7.91
CA SER A 26 3.22 -8.16 8.19
C SER A 26 3.38 -9.07 6.96
N PRO A 27 4.50 -9.80 6.83
CA PRO A 27 4.70 -10.75 5.73
C PRO A 27 3.59 -11.80 5.65
N GLU A 28 3.00 -12.19 6.77
CA GLU A 28 1.90 -13.17 6.81
C GLU A 28 0.61 -12.63 6.19
N GLN A 29 0.34 -11.33 6.40
CA GLN A 29 -0.80 -10.64 5.80
C GLN A 29 -0.56 -10.39 4.31
N ALA A 30 0.68 -10.05 3.94
CA ALA A 30 1.10 -9.84 2.57
C ALA A 30 0.91 -11.06 1.66
N ILE A 31 0.94 -12.30 2.20
CA ILE A 31 0.67 -13.54 1.41
C ILE A 31 -0.72 -13.53 0.79
N LYS A 32 -1.69 -12.89 1.45
CA LYS A 32 -3.08 -12.79 0.96
C LYS A 32 -3.28 -11.59 0.02
N LEU A 33 -2.27 -10.75 -0.14
CA LEU A 33 -2.31 -9.54 -0.93
C LEU A 33 -1.53 -9.71 -2.22
N GLN A 34 -1.90 -8.97 -3.25
CA GLN A 34 -1.20 -9.02 -4.53
C GLN A 34 -0.03 -8.03 -4.51
N SER A 35 1.20 -8.56 -4.54
CA SER A 35 2.40 -7.71 -4.66
C SER A 35 2.34 -6.94 -5.98
N MET A 36 2.38 -5.61 -5.87
CA MET A 36 2.42 -4.68 -7.00
C MET A 36 3.87 -4.36 -7.40
N GLY A 37 4.84 -4.68 -6.55
CA GLY A 37 6.26 -4.44 -6.78
C GLY A 37 6.94 -3.79 -5.58
N VAL A 38 8.16 -3.31 -5.81
CA VAL A 38 8.99 -2.68 -4.79
C VAL A 38 9.24 -1.22 -5.16
N ILE A 39 8.97 -0.33 -4.22
CA ILE A 39 9.36 1.08 -4.28
C ILE A 39 10.61 1.31 -3.45
N SER A 40 11.51 2.13 -3.98
CA SER A 40 12.71 2.56 -3.25
C SER A 40 12.76 4.08 -3.17
N LEU A 41 13.23 4.56 -2.03
CA LEU A 41 13.57 5.94 -1.75
C LEU A 41 15.07 6.02 -1.52
N SER A 42 15.64 7.11 -2.00
CA SER A 42 17.04 7.46 -1.80
C SER A 42 17.08 8.94 -1.49
N ASN A 43 18.17 9.35 -0.85
CA ASN A 43 18.41 10.76 -0.57
C ASN A 43 17.40 11.40 0.41
N VAL A 44 16.87 10.62 1.35
CA VAL A 44 15.97 11.12 2.40
C VAL A 44 16.80 11.64 3.58
N SER A 45 16.82 12.95 3.76
CA SER A 45 17.43 13.61 4.91
C SER A 45 16.47 13.64 6.09
N GLY A 46 16.94 13.34 7.31
CA GLY A 46 16.13 13.43 8.52
C GLY A 46 16.27 12.22 9.41
N SER A 47 15.14 11.73 9.91
CA SER A 47 15.04 10.59 10.82
C SER A 47 14.45 9.36 10.12
N PRO A 48 14.60 8.15 10.67
CA PRO A 48 13.92 6.95 10.15
C PRO A 48 12.41 7.13 9.96
N MET A 49 11.75 7.89 10.84
CA MET A 49 10.32 8.20 10.72
C MET A 49 9.98 9.02 9.47
N ASP A 50 10.87 9.93 9.03
CA ASP A 50 10.68 10.69 7.79
C ASP A 50 10.76 9.78 6.57
N VAL A 51 11.66 8.79 6.63
CA VAL A 51 11.83 7.77 5.60
C VAL A 51 10.57 6.91 5.48
N GLU A 52 10.03 6.44 6.60
CA GLU A 52 8.78 5.67 6.63
C GLU A 52 7.60 6.47 6.08
N SER A 53 7.47 7.73 6.50
CA SER A 53 6.40 8.62 6.05
C SER A 53 6.49 8.89 4.55
N ALA A 54 7.70 9.13 4.02
CA ALA A 54 7.93 9.30 2.60
C ALA A 54 7.60 8.01 1.81
N LEU A 55 7.92 6.84 2.38
CA LEU A 55 7.68 5.55 1.74
C LEU A 55 6.18 5.25 1.67
N LYS A 56 5.46 5.53 2.76
CA LYS A 56 3.99 5.49 2.81
C LYS A 56 3.37 6.43 1.77
N ALA A 57 3.84 7.68 1.69
CA ALA A 57 3.34 8.64 0.70
C ALA A 57 3.56 8.15 -0.74
N LYS A 58 4.73 7.56 -1.02
CA LYS A 58 5.05 6.98 -2.33
C LYS A 58 4.21 5.73 -2.63
N ALA A 59 3.90 4.90 -1.64
CA ALA A 59 3.00 3.77 -1.79
C ALA A 59 1.58 4.22 -2.15
N ILE A 60 1.04 5.22 -1.42
CA ILE A 60 -0.28 5.81 -1.70
C ILE A 60 -0.31 6.43 -3.11
N ALA A 61 0.72 7.17 -3.49
CA ALA A 61 0.83 7.76 -4.82
C ALA A 61 0.90 6.69 -5.94
N GLY A 62 1.42 5.50 -5.63
CA GLY A 62 1.43 4.34 -6.52
C GLY A 62 0.11 3.57 -6.56
N GLY A 63 -0.91 3.99 -5.82
CA GLY A 63 -2.20 3.30 -5.72
C GLY A 63 -2.15 2.02 -4.87
N ALA A 64 -1.16 1.90 -3.99
CA ALA A 64 -1.07 0.76 -3.08
C ALA A 64 -1.99 0.94 -1.88
N SER A 65 -2.75 -0.12 -1.55
CA SER A 65 -3.57 -0.17 -0.34
C SER A 65 -2.74 -0.58 0.89
N HIS A 66 -1.64 -1.31 0.67
CA HIS A 66 -0.78 -1.81 1.73
C HIS A 66 0.70 -1.67 1.34
N TYR A 67 1.58 -1.56 2.32
CA TYR A 67 3.03 -1.56 2.11
C TYR A 67 3.73 -2.33 3.22
N ARG A 68 4.95 -2.81 2.93
CA ARG A 68 5.82 -3.47 3.89
C ARG A 68 7.23 -2.97 3.70
N ILE A 69 7.82 -2.42 4.74
CA ILE A 69 9.21 -2.00 4.73
C ILE A 69 10.08 -3.27 4.67
N ILE A 70 10.90 -3.38 3.63
CA ILE A 70 11.80 -4.53 3.44
C ILE A 70 13.26 -4.16 3.70
N GLY A 71 13.59 -2.87 3.80
CA GLY A 71 14.90 -2.42 4.21
C GLY A 71 14.99 -0.91 4.37
N ILE A 72 15.72 -0.48 5.40
CA ILE A 72 16.18 0.91 5.58
C ILE A 72 17.69 0.85 5.73
N SER A 73 18.41 1.68 4.97
CA SER A 73 19.86 1.77 4.97
C SER A 73 20.28 3.22 5.13
N ASN A 74 21.17 3.45 6.10
CA ASN A 74 21.86 4.71 6.29
C ASN A 74 23.36 4.44 6.11
N PRO A 75 24.09 5.12 5.21
CA PRO A 75 25.50 4.86 5.01
C PRO A 75 26.38 5.29 6.21
N GLY A 76 25.81 5.94 7.24
CA GLY A 76 26.45 6.13 8.56
C GLY A 76 27.50 7.24 8.62
N ASP A 77 27.84 7.81 7.48
CA ASP A 77 28.71 8.96 7.23
C ASP A 77 27.95 10.29 7.27
N SER A 78 26.78 10.34 7.93
CA SER A 78 25.79 11.43 7.85
C SER A 78 25.17 11.61 6.46
N SER A 79 25.36 10.65 5.55
CA SER A 79 24.66 10.64 4.27
C SER A 79 23.17 10.36 4.44
N ASN A 80 22.42 10.68 3.40
CA ASN A 80 20.99 10.53 3.37
C ASN A 80 20.55 9.05 3.48
N TYR A 81 19.38 8.85 4.07
CA TYR A 81 18.75 7.54 4.16
C TYR A 81 18.28 7.05 2.79
N SER A 82 18.38 5.73 2.62
CA SER A 82 17.73 4.99 1.55
C SER A 82 16.83 3.94 2.16
N ALA A 83 15.68 3.68 1.56
CA ALA A 83 14.76 2.65 2.02
C ALA A 83 14.01 2.02 0.87
N SER A 84 13.54 0.80 1.09
CA SER A 84 12.74 0.05 0.14
C SER A 84 11.53 -0.54 0.84
N ALA A 85 10.37 -0.44 0.21
CA ALA A 85 9.16 -1.15 0.61
C ALA A 85 8.60 -1.94 -0.56
N GLU A 86 8.06 -3.10 -0.23
CA GLU A 86 7.14 -3.80 -1.11
C GLU A 86 5.74 -3.20 -0.95
N ILE A 87 5.03 -3.04 -2.05
CA ILE A 87 3.68 -2.47 -2.08
C ILE A 87 2.68 -3.51 -2.59
N TYR A 88 1.46 -3.46 -2.07
CA TYR A 88 0.42 -4.42 -2.38
C TYR A 88 -0.91 -3.72 -2.67
N HIS A 89 -1.71 -4.35 -3.53
CA HIS A 89 -3.07 -3.94 -3.84
C HIS A 89 -4.07 -4.54 -2.85
#